data_AF-A0A2V8BUH1-F1
#
_entry.id   AF-A0A2V8BUH1-F1
#
_cell.length_a   1.000
_cell.length_b   1.000
_cell.length_c   1.000
_cell.angle_alpha   90.00
_cell.angle_beta   90.00
_cell.angle_gamma   90.00
#
_symmetry.space_group_name_H-M   'P 1'
#
loop_
_entity.id
_entity.type
_entity.pdbx_description
1 polymer ?
#
loop_
_entity_poly.entity_id
_entity_poly.type
_entity_poly.pdbx_seq_one_letter_code
_entity_poly.pdbx_strand_id
1 'polypeptide(L)'
;MSRVTRIAGWLRRLAGYGAATALPPSQTPPQIPPQNPSPGPPERWADQLALAPSTEAAWLAAHRARGRLYADLAGDRVASLSARFPTQAAQTCASAERLLRHEFDLLGSGSCVVVDPTRTRLESGYPPIDWAVDPIAGLRFPTGFRYSDWNPQMRPGLADIKWPWEIGRCQHWVTLGQAFRLTGDERYAAEIVRQHADFMEINPVGVGVQYVCTMDIAIRAFNWA
;
A
#
# COMPACT_ATOMS: atom_id res chain seq x y z
N MET A 1 -12.68 17.01 -31.22
CA MET A 1 -12.66 18.30 -30.51
C MET A 1 -11.44 18.36 -29.61
N SER A 2 -10.57 19.34 -29.82
CA SER A 2 -9.15 19.36 -29.43
C SER A 2 -8.91 19.59 -27.93
N ARG A 3 -7.88 18.92 -27.36
CA ARG A 3 -7.38 19.08 -25.97
C ARG A 3 -6.97 20.53 -25.63
N VAL A 4 -6.86 21.42 -26.61
CA VAL A 4 -6.51 22.84 -26.45
C VAL A 4 -7.64 23.65 -25.79
N THR A 5 -8.91 23.22 -25.91
CA THR A 5 -10.05 24.00 -25.40
C THR A 5 -10.19 23.95 -23.87
N ARG A 6 -9.64 22.94 -23.18
CA ARG A 6 -9.71 22.83 -21.70
C ARG A 6 -8.68 23.71 -20.98
N ILE A 7 -7.51 23.98 -21.57
CA ILE A 7 -6.47 24.83 -20.96
C ILE A 7 -6.87 26.31 -21.01
N ALA A 8 -7.50 26.76 -22.10
CA ALA A 8 -7.98 28.14 -22.24
C ALA A 8 -9.13 28.51 -21.28
N GLY A 9 -9.85 27.53 -20.74
CA GLY A 9 -10.87 27.73 -19.70
C GLY A 9 -10.27 27.91 -18.30
N TRP A 10 -9.09 27.33 -18.05
CA TRP A 10 -8.40 27.42 -16.76
C TRP A 10 -7.65 28.77 -16.63
N LEU A 11 -6.98 29.22 -17.70
CA LEU A 11 -6.29 30.52 -17.73
C LEU A 11 -7.25 31.72 -17.63
N ARG A 12 -8.48 31.60 -18.15
CA ARG A 12 -9.51 32.64 -18.00
C ARG A 12 -10.05 32.79 -16.57
N ARG A 13 -10.02 31.71 -15.76
CA ARG A 13 -10.38 31.81 -14.34
C ARG A 13 -9.32 32.53 -13.53
N LEU A 14 -8.04 32.39 -13.87
CA LEU A 14 -6.95 33.10 -13.20
C LEU A 14 -6.93 34.61 -13.50
N ALA A 15 -7.34 35.02 -14.69
CA ALA A 15 -7.41 36.44 -15.06
C ALA A 15 -8.50 37.24 -14.30
N GLY A 16 -9.49 36.56 -13.72
CA GLY A 16 -10.55 37.19 -12.91
C GLY A 16 -10.18 37.48 -11.46
N TYR A 17 -9.03 36.99 -10.97
CA TYR A 17 -8.58 37.16 -9.58
C TYR A 17 -7.70 38.41 -9.35
N GLY A 18 -7.62 39.32 -10.32
CA GLY A 18 -6.72 40.49 -10.27
C GLY A 18 -7.27 41.75 -9.60
N ALA A 19 -8.53 41.78 -9.17
CA ALA A 19 -9.12 42.95 -8.50
C ALA A 19 -9.48 42.62 -7.05
N ALA A 20 -8.47 42.47 -6.21
CA ALA A 20 -8.66 42.47 -4.76
C ALA A 20 -8.97 43.90 -4.32
N THR A 21 -10.24 44.22 -4.12
CA THR A 21 -10.66 45.42 -3.39
C THR A 21 -10.06 45.34 -1.99
N ALA A 22 -9.14 46.25 -1.66
CA ALA A 22 -8.53 46.29 -0.33
C ALA A 22 -9.63 46.43 0.73
N LEU A 23 -9.74 45.43 1.60
CA LEU A 23 -10.64 45.49 2.76
C LEU A 23 -10.18 46.66 3.67
N PRO A 24 -11.12 47.45 4.23
CA PRO A 24 -10.76 48.48 5.19
C PRO A 24 -10.06 47.85 6.41
N PRO A 25 -9.07 48.54 7.01
CA PRO A 25 -8.31 47.98 8.12
C PRO A 25 -9.24 47.67 9.30
N SER A 26 -9.22 46.41 9.75
CA SER A 26 -9.96 45.96 10.91
C SER A 26 -9.49 46.71 12.15
N GLN A 27 -10.37 47.48 12.81
CA GLN A 27 -10.06 48.22 14.04
C GLN A 27 -10.05 47.35 15.30
N THR A 28 -10.30 46.05 15.16
CA THR A 28 -10.31 45.10 16.27
C THR A 28 -9.04 44.24 16.19
N PRO A 29 -8.19 44.21 17.24
CA PRO A 29 -7.08 43.29 17.30
C PRO A 29 -7.58 41.85 17.07
N PRO A 30 -6.85 41.01 16.31
CA PRO A 30 -7.23 39.62 16.14
C PRO A 30 -7.31 38.95 17.51
N GLN A 31 -8.50 38.46 17.87
CA GLN A 31 -8.66 37.67 19.08
C GLN A 31 -7.89 36.36 18.89
N ILE A 32 -6.90 36.13 19.75
CA ILE A 32 -6.19 34.86 19.80
C ILE A 32 -7.22 33.80 20.22
N PRO A 33 -7.50 32.77 19.40
CA PRO A 33 -8.37 31.69 19.82
C PRO A 33 -7.83 31.07 21.12
N PRO A 34 -8.70 30.64 22.05
CA PRO A 34 -8.25 30.06 23.31
C PRO A 34 -7.25 28.94 23.01
N GLN A 35 -6.06 29.05 23.59
CA GLN A 35 -5.06 28.00 23.46
C GLN A 35 -5.65 26.73 24.07
N ASN A 36 -5.69 25.64 23.29
CA ASN A 36 -5.93 24.33 23.86
C ASN A 36 -4.89 24.10 24.97
N PRO A 37 -5.29 23.59 26.14
CA PRO A 37 -4.33 23.27 27.19
C PRO A 37 -3.26 22.35 26.57
N SER A 38 -1.99 22.68 26.80
CA SER A 38 -0.90 21.80 26.38
C SER A 38 -1.21 20.40 26.88
N PRO A 39 -1.21 19.37 26.00
CA PRO A 39 -1.37 18.02 26.46
C PRO A 39 -0.32 17.77 27.56
N GLY A 40 -0.74 17.10 28.63
CA GLY A 40 0.19 16.68 29.67
C GLY A 40 1.37 15.91 29.07
N PRO A 41 2.49 15.79 29.81
CA PRO A 41 3.59 14.95 29.35
C PRO A 41 3.07 13.56 28.97
N PRO A 42 3.58 12.95 27.89
CA PRO A 42 3.15 11.63 27.46
C PRO A 42 3.34 10.64 28.61
N GLU A 43 2.42 9.68 28.74
CA GLU A 43 2.53 8.59 29.72
C GLU A 43 3.91 7.95 29.61
N ARG A 44 4.57 7.78 30.76
CA ARG A 44 5.87 7.10 30.78
C ARG A 44 5.64 5.61 30.76
N TRP A 45 6.62 4.88 30.23
CA TRP A 45 6.63 3.42 30.29
C TRP A 45 6.34 2.87 31.70
N ALA A 46 6.91 3.50 32.73
CA ALA A 46 6.69 3.13 34.13
C ALA A 46 5.21 3.24 34.57
N ASP A 47 4.50 4.27 34.08
CA ASP A 47 3.10 4.52 34.42
C ASP A 47 2.20 3.43 33.82
N GLN A 48 2.50 3.03 32.57
CA GLN A 48 1.77 1.96 31.88
C GLN A 48 2.08 0.57 32.47
N LEU A 49 3.32 0.36 32.90
CA LEU A 49 3.73 -0.89 33.52
C LEU A 49 3.08 -1.09 34.90
N ALA A 50 2.83 0.00 35.65
CA ALA A 50 2.12 -0.05 36.93
C ALA A 50 0.63 -0.46 36.78
N LEU A 51 0.05 -0.22 35.60
CA LEU A 51 -1.32 -0.63 35.26
C LEU A 51 -1.37 -2.04 34.64
N ALA A 52 -0.23 -2.60 34.27
CA ALA A 52 -0.17 -3.90 33.61
C ALA A 52 -0.31 -5.04 34.65
N PRO A 53 -0.98 -6.15 34.29
CA PRO A 53 -1.10 -7.32 35.16
C PRO A 53 0.22 -8.10 35.34
N SER A 54 1.35 -7.60 34.79
CA SER A 54 2.65 -8.27 34.78
C SER A 54 3.79 -7.32 35.11
N THR A 55 4.82 -7.82 35.80
CA THR A 55 6.07 -7.07 36.01
C THR A 55 6.89 -6.94 34.73
N GLU A 56 7.81 -5.97 34.67
CA GLU A 56 8.71 -5.75 33.54
C GLU A 56 9.52 -7.01 33.21
N ALA A 57 10.09 -7.65 34.23
CA ALA A 57 10.88 -8.87 34.06
C ALA A 57 10.03 -10.03 33.50
N ALA A 58 8.80 -10.20 34.00
CA ALA A 58 7.88 -11.21 33.48
C ALA A 58 7.44 -10.90 32.04
N TRP A 59 7.17 -9.62 31.74
CA TRP A 59 6.81 -9.17 30.40
C TRP A 59 7.95 -9.41 29.40
N LEU A 60 9.19 -9.03 29.75
CA LEU A 60 10.38 -9.23 28.92
C LEU A 60 10.71 -10.71 28.71
N ALA A 61 10.63 -11.52 29.77
CA ALA A 61 10.83 -12.97 29.66
C ALA A 61 9.79 -13.61 28.73
N ALA A 62 8.51 -13.25 28.89
CA ALA A 62 7.44 -13.71 28.01
C ALA A 62 7.62 -13.21 26.57
N HIS A 63 8.05 -11.96 26.37
CA HIS A 63 8.29 -11.41 25.03
C HIS A 63 9.44 -12.12 24.32
N ARG A 64 10.56 -12.36 25.01
CA ARG A 64 11.73 -13.06 24.47
C ARG A 64 11.43 -14.54 24.19
N ALA A 65 10.65 -15.20 25.06
CA ALA A 65 10.26 -16.59 24.88
C ALA A 65 9.26 -16.81 23.74
N ARG A 66 8.53 -15.78 23.30
CA ARG A 66 7.52 -15.88 22.24
C ARG A 66 8.10 -16.15 20.85
N GLY A 67 9.40 -15.96 20.61
CA GLY A 67 10.05 -16.26 19.33
C GLY A 67 9.44 -15.51 18.13
N ARG A 68 8.98 -14.27 18.33
CA ARG A 68 8.31 -13.49 17.28
C ARG A 68 9.31 -12.51 16.66
N LEU A 69 9.50 -12.62 15.33
CA LEU A 69 10.29 -11.66 14.56
C LEU A 69 9.47 -10.39 14.21
N TYR A 70 8.14 -10.54 14.04
CA TYR A 70 7.20 -9.46 13.73
C TYR A 70 5.92 -9.53 14.59
N ALA A 71 5.06 -8.50 14.47
CA ALA A 71 3.80 -8.37 15.20
C ALA A 71 2.75 -9.41 14.77
N ASP A 72 2.93 -10.66 15.18
CA ASP A 72 1.86 -11.66 15.11
C ASP A 72 0.82 -11.35 16.21
N LEU A 73 -0.46 -11.38 15.85
CA LEU A 73 -1.58 -11.26 16.80
C LEU A 73 -2.06 -12.66 17.17
N ALA A 74 -2.16 -12.97 18.46
CA ALA A 74 -2.76 -14.23 18.90
C ALA A 74 -4.24 -14.33 18.46
N GLY A 75 -4.75 -15.56 18.28
CA GLY A 75 -6.09 -15.79 17.72
C GLY A 75 -7.22 -15.18 18.56
N ASP A 76 -7.09 -15.20 19.88
CA ASP A 76 -8.00 -14.52 20.82
C ASP A 76 -8.06 -13.01 20.59
N ARG A 77 -6.92 -12.38 20.31
CA ARG A 77 -6.82 -10.95 19.99
C ARG A 77 -7.43 -10.64 18.63
N VAL A 78 -7.23 -11.49 17.61
CA VAL A 78 -7.89 -11.34 16.32
C VAL A 78 -9.41 -11.43 16.48
N ALA A 79 -9.91 -12.40 17.26
CA ALA A 79 -11.33 -12.55 17.55
C ALA A 79 -11.90 -11.33 18.29
N SER A 80 -11.19 -10.80 19.29
CA SER A 80 -11.57 -9.59 20.03
C SER A 80 -11.65 -8.36 19.12
N LEU A 81 -10.65 -8.16 18.25
CA LEU A 81 -10.65 -7.06 17.29
C LEU A 81 -11.79 -7.20 16.26
N SER A 82 -12.01 -8.41 15.74
CA SER A 82 -13.10 -8.67 14.80
C SER A 82 -14.48 -8.42 15.41
N ALA A 83 -14.67 -8.76 16.70
CA ALA A 83 -15.93 -8.50 17.40
C ALA A 83 -16.15 -7.00 17.67
N ARG A 84 -15.08 -6.25 17.96
CA ARG A 84 -15.15 -4.80 18.23
C ARG A 84 -15.27 -3.96 16.96
N PHE A 85 -14.67 -4.40 15.87
CA PHE A 85 -14.59 -3.69 14.60
C PHE A 85 -15.10 -4.53 13.41
N PRO A 86 -16.38 -4.97 13.45
CA PRO A 86 -16.92 -5.92 12.48
C PRO A 86 -16.96 -5.33 11.06
N THR A 87 -17.20 -4.03 10.92
CA THR A 87 -17.22 -3.34 9.62
C THR A 87 -15.83 -3.38 8.97
N GLN A 88 -14.78 -3.09 9.71
CA GLN A 88 -13.40 -3.11 9.22
C GLN A 88 -12.95 -4.53 8.86
N ALA A 89 -13.34 -5.54 9.66
CA ALA A 89 -13.10 -6.94 9.34
C ALA A 89 -13.78 -7.33 8.01
N ALA A 90 -15.06 -6.97 7.83
CA ALA A 90 -15.79 -7.22 6.59
C ALA A 90 -15.17 -6.50 5.38
N GLN A 91 -14.72 -5.26 5.54
CA GLN A 91 -14.01 -4.50 4.49
C GLN A 91 -12.67 -5.13 4.11
N THR A 92 -11.95 -5.67 5.09
CA THR A 92 -10.69 -6.40 4.86
C THR A 92 -10.94 -7.65 4.03
N CYS A 93 -11.94 -8.45 4.40
CA CYS A 93 -12.33 -9.64 3.64
C CYS A 93 -12.82 -9.28 2.22
N ALA A 94 -13.64 -8.24 2.07
CA ALA A 94 -14.09 -7.78 0.75
C ALA A 94 -12.92 -7.31 -0.14
N SER A 95 -11.92 -6.65 0.45
CA SER A 95 -10.70 -6.25 -0.26
C SER A 95 -9.87 -7.48 -0.67
N ALA A 96 -9.74 -8.47 0.21
CA ALA A 96 -9.06 -9.71 -0.11
C ALA A 96 -9.76 -10.50 -1.24
N GLU A 97 -11.09 -10.54 -1.27
CA GLU A 97 -11.85 -11.14 -2.38
C GLU A 97 -11.58 -10.43 -3.73
N ARG A 98 -11.39 -9.11 -3.74
CA ARG A 98 -10.95 -8.37 -4.94
C ARG A 98 -9.54 -8.79 -5.37
N LEU A 99 -8.63 -8.92 -4.41
CA LEU A 99 -7.26 -9.36 -4.67
C LEU A 99 -7.18 -10.79 -5.23
N LEU A 100 -8.07 -11.70 -4.83
CA LEU A 100 -8.18 -13.03 -5.45
C LEU A 100 -8.51 -12.99 -6.96
N ARG A 101 -9.08 -11.88 -7.45
CA ARG A 101 -9.39 -11.64 -8.86
C ARG A 101 -8.38 -10.73 -9.56
N HIS A 102 -7.27 -10.42 -8.89
CA HIS A 102 -6.20 -9.51 -9.37
C HIS A 102 -6.73 -8.11 -9.68
N GLU A 103 -7.72 -7.70 -8.88
CA GLU A 103 -8.31 -6.38 -8.90
C GLU A 103 -7.66 -5.53 -7.80
N PHE A 104 -6.88 -4.54 -8.20
CA PHE A 104 -6.06 -3.69 -7.33
C PHE A 104 -6.57 -2.26 -7.30
N ASP A 105 -6.35 -1.56 -6.18
CA ASP A 105 -6.40 -0.10 -6.12
C ASP A 105 -4.97 0.41 -5.89
N LEU A 106 -4.30 0.72 -6.99
CA LEU A 106 -2.89 1.10 -6.99
C LEU A 106 -2.81 2.62 -6.83
N LEU A 107 -1.93 3.10 -5.94
CA LEU A 107 -1.66 4.53 -5.72
C LEU A 107 -2.93 5.39 -5.49
N GLY A 108 -4.03 4.80 -5.01
CA GLY A 108 -5.31 5.47 -4.78
C GLY A 108 -6.01 5.96 -6.05
N SER A 109 -5.73 5.35 -7.20
CA SER A 109 -6.30 5.75 -8.50
C SER A 109 -7.53 4.96 -8.92
N GLY A 110 -8.04 4.10 -8.03
CA GLY A 110 -9.23 3.31 -8.25
C GLY A 110 -8.93 1.92 -8.78
N SER A 111 -10.00 1.15 -8.98
CA SER A 111 -9.92 -0.26 -9.33
C SER A 111 -9.33 -0.50 -10.72
N CYS A 112 -8.35 -1.40 -10.82
CA CYS A 112 -7.79 -1.91 -12.06
C CYS A 112 -7.52 -3.41 -11.97
N VAL A 113 -7.73 -4.14 -13.06
CA VAL A 113 -7.37 -5.56 -13.15
C VAL A 113 -6.00 -5.68 -13.81
N VAL A 114 -5.07 -6.36 -13.15
CA VAL A 114 -3.70 -6.52 -13.64
C VAL A 114 -3.45 -8.00 -13.92
N VAL A 115 -3.51 -8.37 -15.19
CA VAL A 115 -3.24 -9.73 -15.69
C VAL A 115 -2.37 -9.62 -16.92
N ASP A 116 -1.35 -10.48 -17.03
CA ASP A 116 -0.47 -10.56 -18.19
C ASP A 116 -1.22 -11.25 -19.35
N PRO A 117 -1.56 -10.52 -20.43
CA PRO A 117 -2.32 -11.11 -21.54
C PRO A 117 -1.47 -12.06 -22.40
N THR A 118 -0.16 -12.08 -22.21
CA THR A 118 0.78 -12.89 -23.00
C THR A 118 1.08 -14.25 -22.36
N ARG A 119 0.71 -14.44 -21.08
CA ARG A 119 0.99 -15.67 -20.33
C ARG A 119 -0.29 -16.47 -20.13
N THR A 120 -0.19 -17.78 -20.27
CA THR A 120 -1.31 -18.70 -20.07
C THR A 120 -1.64 -18.83 -18.59
N ARG A 121 -2.93 -19.00 -18.27
CA ARG A 121 -3.36 -19.35 -16.91
C ARG A 121 -2.69 -20.65 -16.46
N LEU A 122 -2.29 -20.69 -15.19
CA LEU A 122 -1.77 -21.93 -14.59
C LEU A 122 -2.91 -22.95 -14.46
N GLU A 123 -2.56 -24.24 -14.36
CA GLU A 123 -3.53 -25.33 -14.17
C GLU A 123 -4.44 -25.11 -12.94
N SER A 124 -3.94 -24.39 -11.94
CA SER A 124 -4.70 -23.97 -10.75
C SER A 124 -5.82 -22.96 -11.04
N GLY A 125 -5.95 -22.48 -12.28
CA GLY A 125 -6.87 -21.41 -12.67
C GLY A 125 -6.33 -20.00 -12.40
N TYR A 126 -5.13 -19.88 -11.84
CA TYR A 126 -4.47 -18.61 -11.52
C TYR A 126 -4.14 -17.81 -12.80
N PRO A 127 -4.65 -16.58 -12.96
CA PRO A 127 -4.23 -15.68 -14.05
C PRO A 127 -2.89 -15.03 -13.70
N PRO A 128 -1.84 -15.08 -14.54
CA PRO A 128 -0.56 -14.46 -14.21
C PRO A 128 -0.66 -12.94 -14.09
N ILE A 129 0.01 -12.35 -13.10
CA ILE A 129 0.04 -10.88 -12.94
C ILE A 129 1.01 -10.27 -13.95
N ASP A 130 0.66 -9.14 -14.55
CA ASP A 130 1.63 -8.35 -15.33
C ASP A 130 2.46 -7.46 -14.40
N TRP A 131 3.59 -7.98 -13.95
CA TRP A 131 4.50 -7.29 -13.04
C TRP A 131 5.26 -6.11 -13.67
N ALA A 132 5.10 -5.86 -14.97
CA ALA A 132 5.82 -4.81 -15.70
C ALA A 132 4.89 -3.76 -16.30
N VAL A 133 3.59 -3.78 -16.01
CA VAL A 133 2.61 -2.89 -16.63
C VAL A 133 2.39 -1.61 -15.83
N ASP A 134 2.21 -0.51 -16.57
CA ASP A 134 1.44 0.65 -16.14
C ASP A 134 -0.01 0.46 -16.63
N PRO A 135 -0.96 0.10 -15.74
CA PRO A 135 -2.33 -0.20 -16.13
C PRO A 135 -3.12 1.06 -16.53
N ILE A 136 -2.66 2.26 -16.18
CA ILE A 136 -3.31 3.52 -16.53
C ILE A 136 -2.91 3.95 -17.94
N ALA A 137 -1.62 3.86 -18.27
CA ALA A 137 -1.13 4.15 -19.60
C ALA A 137 -1.38 2.99 -20.59
N GLY A 138 -1.59 1.77 -20.09
CA GLY A 138 -1.67 0.57 -20.92
C GLY A 138 -0.34 0.22 -21.59
N LEU A 139 0.77 0.58 -20.95
CA LEU A 139 2.12 0.43 -21.46
C LEU A 139 2.93 -0.51 -20.56
N ARG A 140 3.83 -1.29 -21.14
CA ARG A 140 4.60 -2.31 -20.43
C ARG A 140 6.10 -2.04 -20.51
N PHE A 141 6.77 -2.04 -19.36
CA PHE A 141 8.22 -1.92 -19.29
C PHE A 141 8.90 -3.14 -19.89
N PRO A 142 10.08 -2.98 -20.53
CA PRO A 142 10.82 -4.12 -21.07
C PRO A 142 11.17 -5.12 -19.96
N THR A 143 11.23 -6.40 -20.29
CA THR A 143 11.64 -7.48 -19.38
C THR A 143 13.01 -8.01 -19.79
N GLY A 144 13.66 -8.80 -18.91
CA GLY A 144 14.90 -9.51 -19.25
C GLY A 144 16.20 -8.70 -19.28
N PHE A 145 16.17 -7.41 -18.94
CA PHE A 145 17.38 -6.57 -18.84
C PHE A 145 17.98 -6.62 -17.43
N ARG A 146 19.31 -6.45 -17.27
CA ARG A 146 19.91 -6.36 -15.92
C ARG A 146 19.58 -5.00 -15.31
N TYR A 147 19.26 -4.94 -14.01
CA TYR A 147 18.88 -3.68 -13.37
C TYR A 147 19.92 -2.55 -13.54
N SER A 148 21.21 -2.90 -13.66
CA SER A 148 22.32 -1.97 -13.92
C SER A 148 22.25 -1.25 -15.26
N ASP A 149 21.53 -1.82 -16.23
CA ASP A 149 21.43 -1.31 -17.60
C ASP A 149 20.26 -0.32 -17.73
N TRP A 150 19.43 -0.19 -16.68
CA TRP A 150 18.30 0.70 -16.66
C TRP A 150 18.71 2.15 -16.95
N ASN A 151 18.01 2.75 -17.92
CA ASN A 151 18.15 4.17 -18.23
C ASN A 151 16.78 4.76 -18.63
N PRO A 152 16.61 6.09 -18.53
CA PRO A 152 15.32 6.73 -18.81
C PRO A 152 14.74 6.47 -20.21
N GLN A 153 15.58 6.16 -21.21
CA GLN A 153 15.15 5.86 -22.58
C GLN A 153 14.46 4.49 -22.70
N MET A 154 14.63 3.61 -21.71
CA MET A 154 13.92 2.32 -21.64
C MET A 154 12.46 2.46 -21.16
N ARG A 155 12.06 3.65 -20.68
CA ARG A 155 10.68 3.93 -20.29
C ARG A 155 9.78 3.94 -21.53
N PRO A 156 8.72 3.10 -21.58
CA PRO A 156 7.78 3.13 -22.69
C PRO A 156 6.90 4.38 -22.61
N GLY A 157 7.04 5.30 -23.56
CA GLY A 157 6.17 6.48 -23.68
C GLY A 157 6.01 7.26 -22.38
N LEU A 158 4.77 7.41 -21.92
CA LEU A 158 4.42 8.14 -20.69
C LEU A 158 4.21 7.22 -19.48
N ALA A 159 4.67 5.97 -19.52
CA ALA A 159 4.48 5.03 -18.42
C ALA A 159 5.15 5.51 -17.12
N ASP A 160 4.44 5.47 -16.01
CA ASP A 160 5.00 5.69 -14.68
C ASP A 160 5.48 4.35 -14.09
N ILE A 161 6.77 4.29 -13.79
CA ILE A 161 7.42 3.10 -13.22
C ILE A 161 6.91 2.75 -11.82
N LYS A 162 6.25 3.68 -11.14
CA LYS A 162 5.66 3.44 -9.82
C LYS A 162 4.52 2.42 -9.86
N TRP A 163 3.83 2.24 -10.97
CA TRP A 163 2.76 1.25 -11.09
C TRP A 163 3.26 -0.19 -10.95
N PRO A 164 4.22 -0.66 -11.77
CA PRO A 164 4.76 -2.00 -11.58
C PRO A 164 5.43 -2.12 -10.20
N TRP A 165 6.11 -1.08 -9.70
CA TRP A 165 6.69 -1.12 -8.35
C TRP A 165 5.64 -1.25 -7.25
N GLU A 166 4.50 -0.57 -7.34
CA GLU A 166 3.41 -0.67 -6.35
C GLU A 166 2.91 -2.12 -6.23
N ILE A 167 2.70 -2.79 -7.37
CA ILE A 167 2.31 -4.20 -7.41
C ILE A 167 3.43 -5.08 -6.84
N GLY A 168 4.67 -4.84 -7.28
CA GLY A 168 5.86 -5.59 -6.89
C GLY A 168 6.38 -5.31 -5.48
N ARG A 169 5.79 -4.37 -4.74
CA ARG A 169 6.01 -4.21 -3.29
C ARG A 169 5.27 -5.27 -2.49
N CYS A 170 4.26 -5.94 -3.07
CA CYS A 170 3.47 -6.98 -2.41
C CYS A 170 2.75 -6.52 -1.13
N GLN A 171 2.48 -5.22 -0.97
CA GLN A 171 1.80 -4.68 0.22
C GLN A 171 0.38 -5.23 0.42
N HIS A 172 -0.27 -5.67 -0.67
CA HIS A 172 -1.58 -6.30 -0.66
C HIS A 172 -1.58 -7.71 -0.04
N TRP A 173 -0.41 -8.34 0.11
CA TRP A 173 -0.31 -9.63 0.80
C TRP A 173 -0.67 -9.52 2.28
N VAL A 174 -0.47 -8.35 2.90
CA VAL A 174 -0.92 -8.09 4.27
C VAL A 174 -2.44 -8.23 4.36
N THR A 175 -3.19 -7.71 3.38
CA THR A 175 -4.65 -7.81 3.33
C THR A 175 -5.11 -9.27 3.15
N LEU A 176 -4.44 -10.03 2.28
CA LEU A 176 -4.70 -11.48 2.12
C LEU A 176 -4.42 -12.24 3.42
N GLY A 177 -3.27 -11.96 4.07
CA GLY A 177 -2.90 -12.57 5.34
C GLY A 177 -3.89 -12.22 6.46
N GLN A 178 -4.34 -10.97 6.54
CA GLN A 178 -5.38 -10.55 7.49
C GLN A 178 -6.70 -11.30 7.25
N ALA A 179 -7.15 -11.42 5.99
CA ALA A 179 -8.37 -12.15 5.67
C ALA A 179 -8.25 -13.65 6.01
N PHE A 180 -7.09 -14.27 5.76
CA PHE A 180 -6.80 -15.63 6.21
C PHE A 180 -6.94 -15.75 7.73
N ARG A 181 -6.36 -14.82 8.49
CA ARG A 181 -6.44 -14.84 9.98
C ARG A 181 -7.84 -14.60 10.51
N LEU A 182 -8.65 -13.79 9.82
CA LEU A 182 -10.04 -13.49 10.21
C LEU A 182 -11.00 -14.64 9.91
N THR A 183 -10.78 -15.38 8.83
CA THR A 183 -11.76 -16.33 8.28
C THR A 183 -11.33 -17.79 8.36
N GLY A 184 -10.02 -18.06 8.39
CA GLY A 184 -9.46 -19.40 8.20
C GLY A 184 -9.50 -19.91 6.75
N ASP A 185 -9.94 -19.11 5.78
CA ASP A 185 -10.04 -19.53 4.38
C ASP A 185 -8.66 -19.62 3.71
N GLU A 186 -8.23 -20.84 3.40
CA GLU A 186 -6.91 -21.13 2.81
C GLU A 186 -6.70 -20.51 1.43
N ARG A 187 -7.77 -20.10 0.71
CA ARG A 187 -7.65 -19.46 -0.61
C ARG A 187 -6.76 -18.21 -0.56
N TYR A 188 -6.80 -17.45 0.54
CA TYR A 188 -5.98 -16.25 0.69
C TYR A 188 -4.48 -16.57 0.85
N ALA A 189 -4.15 -17.59 1.65
CA ALA A 189 -2.76 -18.04 1.81
C ALA A 189 -2.24 -18.67 0.52
N ALA A 190 -3.06 -19.50 -0.13
CA ALA A 190 -2.73 -20.10 -1.43
C ALA A 190 -2.47 -19.03 -2.49
N GLU A 191 -3.23 -17.92 -2.50
CA GLU A 191 -3.02 -16.82 -3.43
C GLU A 191 -1.66 -16.12 -3.23
N ILE A 192 -1.23 -15.89 -1.99
CA ILE A 192 0.10 -15.35 -1.69
C ILE A 192 1.19 -16.26 -2.28
N VAL A 193 1.09 -17.58 -2.06
CA VAL A 193 2.05 -18.55 -2.59
C VAL A 193 2.10 -18.53 -4.12
N ARG A 194 0.94 -18.44 -4.78
CA ARG A 194 0.87 -18.35 -6.25
C ARG A 194 1.49 -17.06 -6.77
N GLN A 195 1.17 -15.92 -6.18
CA GLN A 195 1.75 -14.63 -6.58
C GLN A 195 3.25 -14.57 -6.32
N HIS A 196 3.73 -15.17 -5.23
CA HIS A 196 5.16 -15.30 -4.97
C HIS A 196 5.86 -16.14 -6.04
N ALA A 197 5.30 -17.32 -6.37
CA ALA A 197 5.85 -18.17 -7.44
C ALA A 197 5.84 -17.46 -8.80
N ASP A 198 4.73 -16.79 -9.13
CA ASP A 198 4.57 -16.01 -10.35
C ASP A 198 5.59 -14.87 -10.45
N PHE A 199 5.79 -14.12 -9.36
CA PHE A 199 6.78 -13.07 -9.29
C PHE A 199 8.19 -13.59 -9.53
N MET A 200 8.56 -14.70 -8.86
CA MET A 200 9.90 -15.28 -8.94
C MET A 200 10.21 -15.87 -10.32
N GLU A 201 9.20 -16.38 -11.03
CA GLU A 201 9.34 -16.90 -12.39
C GLU A 201 9.72 -15.79 -13.38
N ILE A 202 9.03 -14.65 -13.33
CA ILE A 202 9.14 -13.59 -14.34
C ILE A 202 10.10 -12.45 -13.95
N ASN A 203 10.45 -12.34 -12.66
CA ASN A 203 11.41 -11.38 -12.14
C ASN A 203 12.60 -12.08 -11.46
N PRO A 204 13.54 -12.70 -12.22
CA PRO A 204 14.77 -13.21 -11.64
C PRO A 204 15.56 -12.13 -10.91
N VAL A 205 16.32 -12.51 -9.87
CA VAL A 205 17.08 -11.57 -9.04
C VAL A 205 17.98 -10.67 -9.88
N GLY A 206 17.76 -9.36 -9.77
CA GLY A 206 18.54 -8.35 -10.50
C GLY A 206 18.14 -8.15 -11.96
N VAL A 207 17.01 -8.71 -12.40
CA VAL A 207 16.53 -8.64 -13.78
C VAL A 207 15.18 -7.93 -13.84
N GLY A 208 15.08 -6.94 -14.73
CA GLY A 208 13.84 -6.24 -15.04
C GLY A 208 13.52 -5.07 -14.10
N VAL A 209 12.38 -4.44 -14.37
CA VAL A 209 11.95 -3.19 -13.73
C VAL A 209 11.83 -3.30 -12.21
N GLN A 210 11.52 -4.48 -11.69
CA GLN A 210 11.32 -4.75 -10.25
C GLN A 210 12.59 -4.69 -9.38
N TYR A 211 13.77 -4.55 -9.99
CA TYR A 211 15.06 -4.47 -9.30
C TYR A 211 15.78 -3.12 -9.49
N VAL A 212 15.17 -2.19 -10.23
CA VAL A 212 15.78 -0.89 -10.55
C VAL A 212 15.92 0.00 -9.31
N CYS A 213 15.02 -0.13 -8.33
CA CYS A 213 15.04 0.67 -7.11
C CYS A 213 15.25 -0.22 -5.87
N THR A 214 16.34 0.01 -5.14
CA THR A 214 16.71 -0.75 -3.94
C THR A 214 15.73 -0.55 -2.79
N MET A 215 15.10 0.62 -2.69
CA MET A 215 14.04 0.88 -1.70
C MET A 215 12.84 -0.03 -1.94
N ASP A 216 12.41 -0.20 -3.19
CA ASP A 216 11.29 -1.07 -3.54
C ASP A 216 11.61 -2.56 -3.27
N ILE A 217 12.85 -2.98 -3.49
CA ILE A 217 13.32 -4.31 -3.11
C ILE A 217 13.24 -4.51 -1.58
N ALA A 218 13.66 -3.52 -0.80
CA ALA A 218 13.62 -3.59 0.66
C ALA A 218 12.18 -3.64 1.20
N ILE A 219 11.27 -2.85 0.63
CA ILE A 219 9.84 -2.88 0.99
C ILE A 219 9.23 -4.24 0.64
N ARG A 220 9.52 -4.79 -0.54
CA ARG A 220 9.07 -6.13 -0.93
C ARG A 220 9.55 -7.19 0.06
N ALA A 221 10.85 -7.18 0.39
CA ALA A 221 11.42 -8.12 1.36
C ALA A 221 10.76 -8.01 2.74
N PHE A 222 10.40 -6.80 3.18
CA PHE A 222 9.67 -6.59 4.42
C PHE A 222 8.25 -7.18 4.36
N ASN A 223 7.53 -6.97 3.25
CA ASN A 223 6.17 -7.50 3.08
C ASN A 223 6.12 -9.03 2.88
N TRP A 224 7.25 -9.65 2.54
CA TRP A 224 7.37 -11.11 2.40
C TRP A 224 7.64 -11.84 3.73
N ALA A 225 8.06 -11.11 4.75
CA ALA A 225 8.50 -11.66 6.04
C ALA A 225 7.33 -11.83 7.03
#